data_AF-A0AAV3Y5N7-F1
#
_entry.id   AF-A0AAV3Y5N7-F1
#
_cell.length_a   1.000
_cell.length_b   1.000
_cell.length_c   1.000
_cell.angle_alpha   90.00
_cell.angle_beta   90.00
_cell.angle_gamma   90.00
#
_symmetry.space_group_name_H-M   'P 1'
#
loop_
_entity.id
_entity.type
_entity.pdbx_description
1 polymer ?
#
loop_
_entity_poly.entity_id
_entity_poly.type
_entity_poly.pdbx_seq_one_letter_code
_entity_poly.pdbx_strand_id
1 'polypeptide(L)'
;MEGDEPTVDKTAPDKSRGGCGKLIRIAFGMSSTTMFYYTKVLMDLFIEAESKDGVSFRSITSVEDFWKFTKGPLLDGLYWDKWYNGQDLPPSTEGYIYYENKLLGVPRLRQLRVSTNSCTVNSEFASFITDCYSMYTIDQESKEAFGPYFGKKTNDTALLVEFPATGGAQPSWSFNTVKLIRYVTDFDKFIMGCEVVFCIFILYYIIEEIIEIFATGLKYFADFWNVLDIVLIGMALICIIFNVHRTVTIVERLGDLLNDPGSYANFVALGFWEMRFNNIVAITVFFAWVKVFKYISFNKTMTQLSTTLSRCAKDLLGFFIMFFIVFLAFTQLGYLLFGTQVNDFSTFMNSFFTLFRIVLGDFDFHQLEQANRILGPIFFMLFVFFVFFVLINMFLAIINDTYSEVKSDMAKQTDVFIMADYIKQGYAKFRDKFGFRREKLEGYEQILAGDLADKKMTVSEWKEELQKTGFDEGDIDETFTKFDVDGDRILDVAEQKHILQELQRLQ
;
A
#
# COMPACT_ATOMS: atom_id res chain seq x y z
N MET A 1 36.68 34.90 24.39
CA MET A 1 37.60 33.96 23.73
C MET A 1 37.22 32.55 24.17
N GLU A 2 35.93 32.22 24.20
CA GLU A 2 35.13 31.82 23.02
C GLU A 2 35.56 30.44 22.53
N GLY A 3 34.84 29.43 23.01
CA GLY A 3 34.72 28.15 22.32
C GLY A 3 33.37 28.15 21.60
N ASP A 4 33.38 27.80 20.32
CA ASP A 4 32.21 27.84 19.45
C ASP A 4 31.10 26.90 19.94
N GLU A 5 29.87 27.43 20.04
CA GLU A 5 28.66 26.62 20.11
C GLU A 5 28.40 25.95 18.75
N PRO A 6 28.09 24.64 18.68
CA PRO A 6 27.54 24.07 17.46
C PRO A 6 26.10 24.58 17.28
N THR A 7 25.92 25.51 16.33
CA THR A 7 24.62 26.06 15.97
C THR A 7 23.67 24.96 15.51
N VAL A 8 22.69 24.61 16.34
CA VAL A 8 21.61 23.69 15.97
C VAL A 8 20.68 24.40 15.00
N ASP A 9 20.78 24.07 13.71
CA ASP A 9 19.82 24.51 12.70
C ASP A 9 18.41 24.01 13.06
N LYS A 10 17.50 24.96 13.25
CA LYS A 10 16.10 24.74 13.62
C LYS A 10 15.15 25.22 12.52
N THR A 11 15.41 24.86 11.27
CA THR A 11 14.56 25.27 10.14
C THR A 11 14.21 24.16 9.12
N ALA A 12 13.87 22.96 9.60
CA ALA A 12 13.15 21.95 8.81
C ALA A 12 11.68 21.85 9.26
N PRO A 13 10.69 22.29 8.45
CA PRO A 13 9.28 22.21 8.83
C PRO A 13 8.72 20.79 8.63
N ASP A 14 8.38 20.10 9.72
CA ASP A 14 7.67 18.81 9.67
C ASP A 14 6.30 18.94 8.96
N LYS A 15 6.28 18.59 7.67
CA LYS A 15 5.09 18.56 6.80
C LYS A 15 4.82 17.19 6.17
N SER A 16 5.47 16.15 6.68
CA SER A 16 5.31 14.75 6.26
C SER A 16 3.85 14.24 6.31
N ARG A 17 3.07 14.73 7.29
CA ARG A 17 1.66 14.36 7.51
C ARG A 17 0.71 14.63 6.34
N GLY A 18 1.09 15.46 5.36
CA GLY A 18 0.22 15.81 4.23
C GLY A 18 0.26 14.82 3.04
N GLY A 19 1.35 14.08 2.85
CA GLY A 19 1.57 13.27 1.65
C GLY A 19 0.77 11.97 1.63
N CYS A 20 0.88 11.17 2.69
CA CYS A 20 0.25 9.84 2.76
C CYS A 20 -1.29 9.94 2.64
N GLY A 21 -1.93 10.90 3.31
CA GLY A 21 -3.38 11.11 3.20
C GLY A 21 -3.88 11.51 1.81
N LYS A 22 -3.03 12.09 0.95
CA LYS A 22 -3.38 12.40 -0.46
C LYS A 22 -3.17 11.18 -1.36
N LEU A 23 -2.08 10.45 -1.17
CA LEU A 23 -1.82 9.15 -1.83
C LEU A 23 -2.95 8.14 -1.57
N ILE A 24 -3.40 8.02 -0.31
CA ILE A 24 -4.51 7.15 0.07
C ILE A 24 -5.80 7.52 -0.67
N ARG A 25 -6.13 8.82 -0.79
CA ARG A 25 -7.32 9.27 -1.54
C ARG A 25 -7.22 8.99 -3.04
N ILE A 26 -6.03 9.02 -3.62
CA ILE A 26 -5.82 8.65 -5.03
C ILE A 26 -6.02 7.13 -5.21
N ALA A 27 -5.49 6.31 -4.29
CA ALA A 27 -5.68 4.87 -4.31
C ALA A 27 -7.17 4.46 -4.19
N PHE A 28 -7.88 4.97 -3.17
CA PHE A 28 -9.32 4.74 -2.98
C PHE A 28 -10.19 5.43 -4.05
N GLY A 29 -9.70 6.49 -4.70
CA GLY A 29 -10.40 7.16 -5.80
C GLY A 29 -10.34 6.40 -7.12
N MET A 30 -9.36 5.50 -7.30
CA MET A 30 -9.23 4.66 -8.50
C MET A 30 -9.98 3.32 -8.37
N SER A 31 -10.17 2.78 -7.16
CA SER A 31 -10.89 1.53 -6.91
C SER A 31 -12.31 1.75 -6.39
N SER A 32 -13.28 1.80 -7.31
CA SER A 32 -14.70 1.78 -6.92
C SER A 32 -15.11 0.41 -6.40
N THR A 33 -15.86 0.38 -5.29
CA THR A 33 -16.44 -0.87 -4.74
C THR A 33 -17.36 -1.59 -5.73
N THR A 34 -17.93 -0.87 -6.71
CA THR A 34 -18.75 -1.44 -7.78
C THR A 34 -17.97 -2.35 -8.74
N MET A 35 -16.65 -2.19 -8.87
CA MET A 35 -15.82 -2.99 -9.78
C MET A 35 -15.82 -4.48 -9.41
N PHE A 36 -15.87 -4.80 -8.10
CA PHE A 36 -15.93 -6.18 -7.62
C PHE A 36 -17.24 -6.87 -8.01
N TYR A 37 -18.38 -6.19 -7.83
CA TYR A 37 -19.68 -6.73 -8.21
C TYR A 37 -19.78 -6.91 -9.74
N TYR A 38 -19.23 -5.98 -10.50
CA TYR A 38 -19.15 -6.09 -11.96
C TYR A 38 -18.35 -7.33 -12.41
N THR A 39 -17.15 -7.55 -11.84
CA THR A 39 -16.36 -8.76 -12.14
C THR A 39 -17.08 -10.03 -11.70
N LYS A 40 -17.77 -10.00 -10.55
CA LYS A 40 -18.50 -11.16 -10.05
C LYS A 40 -19.66 -11.54 -10.98
N VAL A 41 -20.48 -10.59 -11.39
CA VAL A 41 -21.62 -10.85 -12.30
C VAL A 41 -21.14 -11.41 -13.65
N LEU A 42 -20.00 -10.95 -14.18
CA LEU A 42 -19.41 -11.53 -15.38
C LEU A 42 -18.80 -12.93 -15.16
N MET A 43 -18.24 -13.21 -13.99
CA MET A 43 -17.79 -14.56 -13.63
C MET A 43 -18.98 -15.53 -13.49
N ASP A 44 -20.03 -15.12 -12.79
CA ASP A 44 -21.24 -15.93 -12.62
C ASP A 44 -21.88 -16.24 -14.00
N LEU A 45 -21.88 -15.28 -14.94
CA LEU A 45 -22.40 -15.45 -16.30
C LEU A 45 -21.55 -16.35 -17.21
N PHE A 46 -20.22 -16.24 -17.18
CA PHE A 46 -19.35 -16.92 -18.16
C PHE A 46 -18.58 -18.12 -17.61
N ILE A 47 -18.46 -18.27 -16.29
CA ILE A 47 -17.65 -19.33 -15.65
C ILE A 47 -18.53 -20.35 -14.94
N GLU A 48 -19.48 -19.89 -14.14
CA GLU A 48 -20.36 -20.74 -13.33
C GLU A 48 -21.63 -21.19 -14.08
N ALA A 49 -22.01 -20.48 -15.16
CA ALA A 49 -23.18 -20.85 -15.96
C ALA A 49 -23.01 -22.22 -16.64
N GLU A 50 -24.00 -23.09 -16.46
CA GLU A 50 -24.05 -24.44 -17.01
C GLU A 50 -24.82 -24.49 -18.33
N SER A 51 -24.33 -25.30 -19.26
CA SER A 51 -25.07 -25.72 -20.45
C SER A 51 -26.21 -26.67 -20.07
N LYS A 52 -27.12 -26.96 -21.01
CA LYS A 52 -28.22 -27.92 -20.84
C LYS A 52 -27.75 -29.34 -20.45
N ASP A 53 -26.49 -29.65 -20.77
CA ASP A 53 -25.81 -30.91 -20.43
C ASP A 53 -25.05 -30.88 -19.09
N GLY A 54 -25.15 -29.80 -18.29
CA GLY A 54 -24.44 -29.65 -17.00
C GLY A 54 -22.96 -29.24 -17.11
N VAL A 55 -22.50 -28.83 -18.29
CA VAL A 55 -21.11 -28.37 -18.52
C VAL A 55 -21.00 -26.87 -18.24
N SER A 56 -20.17 -26.49 -17.26
CA SER A 56 -19.75 -25.10 -17.00
C SER A 56 -18.30 -24.90 -17.47
N PHE A 57 -17.80 -23.66 -17.47
CA PHE A 57 -16.41 -23.41 -17.92
C PHE A 57 -15.38 -24.14 -17.05
N ARG A 58 -15.64 -24.28 -15.75
CA ARG A 58 -14.75 -24.97 -14.80
C ARG A 58 -14.70 -26.48 -15.01
N SER A 59 -15.77 -27.10 -15.50
CA SER A 59 -15.87 -28.56 -15.69
C SER A 59 -15.47 -29.04 -17.07
N ILE A 60 -14.96 -28.16 -17.95
CA ILE A 60 -14.40 -28.54 -19.25
C ILE A 60 -13.18 -29.45 -19.03
N THR A 61 -13.32 -30.72 -19.41
CA THR A 61 -12.22 -31.71 -19.40
C THR A 61 -11.88 -32.24 -20.79
N SER A 62 -12.83 -32.16 -21.74
CA SER A 62 -12.67 -32.62 -23.11
C SER A 62 -12.88 -31.52 -24.16
N VAL A 63 -12.46 -31.80 -25.40
CA VAL A 63 -12.73 -30.94 -26.57
C VAL A 63 -14.23 -30.86 -26.88
N GLU A 64 -15.01 -31.90 -26.56
CA GLU A 64 -16.47 -31.88 -26.75
C GLU A 64 -17.15 -30.92 -25.78
N ASP A 65 -16.73 -30.92 -24.51
CA ASP A 65 -17.24 -30.01 -23.48
C ASP A 65 -16.96 -28.54 -23.84
N PHE A 66 -15.78 -28.26 -24.39
CA PHE A 66 -15.45 -26.93 -24.94
C PHE A 66 -16.44 -26.50 -26.05
N TRP A 67 -16.82 -27.41 -26.96
CA TRP A 67 -17.80 -27.10 -28.00
C TRP A 67 -19.24 -26.99 -27.46
N LYS A 68 -19.60 -27.70 -26.40
CA LYS A 68 -20.88 -27.53 -25.68
C LYS A 68 -20.95 -26.18 -24.96
N PHE A 69 -19.88 -25.78 -24.29
CA PHE A 69 -19.76 -24.48 -23.62
C PHE A 69 -19.83 -23.32 -24.62
N THR A 70 -19.04 -23.37 -25.70
CA THR A 70 -18.95 -22.27 -26.68
C THR A 70 -20.24 -22.07 -27.48
N LYS A 71 -21.05 -23.11 -27.69
CA LYS A 71 -22.34 -23.04 -28.42
C LYS A 71 -23.55 -22.79 -27.53
N GLY A 72 -23.42 -22.98 -26.21
CA GLY A 72 -24.45 -22.68 -25.21
C GLY A 72 -24.04 -21.47 -24.37
N PRO A 73 -23.62 -21.64 -23.11
CA PRO A 73 -23.36 -20.55 -22.15
C PRO A 73 -22.57 -19.34 -22.69
N LEU A 74 -21.54 -19.56 -23.50
CA LEU A 74 -20.75 -18.45 -24.05
C LEU A 74 -21.54 -17.62 -25.08
N LEU A 75 -22.28 -18.28 -25.97
CA LEU A 75 -23.04 -17.61 -27.02
C LEU A 75 -24.28 -16.93 -26.42
N ASP A 76 -25.04 -17.68 -25.61
CA ASP A 76 -26.22 -17.20 -24.88
C ASP A 76 -25.86 -16.05 -23.92
N GLY A 77 -24.65 -16.07 -23.33
CA GLY A 77 -24.16 -15.01 -22.46
C GLY A 77 -23.69 -13.74 -23.18
N LEU A 78 -23.20 -13.85 -24.42
CA LEU A 78 -22.73 -12.71 -25.23
C LEU A 78 -23.86 -12.05 -26.03
N TYR A 79 -24.79 -12.85 -26.55
CA TYR A 79 -25.88 -12.40 -27.44
C TYR A 79 -27.22 -12.71 -26.79
N TRP A 80 -27.81 -11.69 -26.17
CA TRP A 80 -29.11 -11.79 -25.52
C TRP A 80 -30.20 -11.48 -26.54
N ASP A 81 -30.98 -12.49 -26.90
CA ASP A 81 -32.08 -12.36 -27.87
C ASP A 81 -33.41 -12.00 -27.19
N LYS A 82 -33.55 -12.25 -25.87
CA LYS A 82 -34.81 -12.11 -25.13
C LYS A 82 -34.66 -11.37 -23.80
N TRP A 83 -35.72 -10.64 -23.45
CA TRP A 83 -35.94 -10.07 -22.14
C TRP A 83 -36.28 -11.12 -21.08
N TYR A 84 -36.18 -10.73 -19.81
CA TYR A 84 -36.54 -11.54 -18.63
C TYR A 84 -38.01 -12.02 -18.63
N ASN A 85 -38.88 -11.38 -19.43
CA ASN A 85 -40.28 -11.74 -19.62
C ASN A 85 -40.52 -12.63 -20.86
N GLY A 86 -39.46 -13.05 -21.56
CA GLY A 86 -39.50 -13.91 -22.75
C GLY A 86 -39.82 -13.20 -24.07
N GLN A 87 -39.97 -11.87 -24.08
CA GLN A 87 -40.15 -11.08 -25.31
C GLN A 87 -38.82 -10.85 -26.02
N ASP A 88 -38.83 -10.84 -27.36
CA ASP A 88 -37.63 -10.62 -28.16
C ASP A 88 -37.09 -9.17 -28.01
N LEU A 89 -35.77 -9.03 -27.98
CA LEU A 89 -35.10 -7.72 -27.86
C LEU A 89 -35.15 -6.95 -29.19
N PRO A 90 -35.47 -5.64 -29.20
CA PRO A 90 -35.45 -4.86 -30.43
C PRO A 90 -34.01 -4.71 -30.98
N PRO A 91 -33.82 -4.55 -32.30
CA PRO A 91 -32.48 -4.49 -32.92
C PRO A 91 -31.57 -3.37 -32.37
N SER A 92 -32.16 -2.28 -31.85
CA SER A 92 -31.42 -1.19 -31.20
C SER A 92 -30.69 -1.59 -29.91
N THR A 93 -31.13 -2.69 -29.27
CA THR A 93 -30.54 -3.24 -28.04
C THR A 93 -29.70 -4.49 -28.27
N GLU A 94 -29.39 -4.83 -29.52
CA GLU A 94 -28.52 -5.96 -29.85
C GLU A 94 -27.11 -5.77 -29.25
N GLY A 95 -26.52 -6.83 -28.70
CA GLY A 95 -25.20 -6.79 -28.05
C GLY A 95 -25.15 -6.05 -26.71
N TYR A 96 -26.28 -5.94 -25.98
CA TYR A 96 -26.28 -5.59 -24.55
C TYR A 96 -26.35 -6.85 -23.68
N ILE A 97 -25.42 -6.96 -22.73
CA ILE A 97 -25.34 -8.03 -21.73
C ILE A 97 -25.98 -7.50 -20.43
N TYR A 98 -26.90 -8.26 -19.83
CA TYR A 98 -27.72 -7.82 -18.68
C TYR A 98 -28.41 -6.45 -18.90
N TYR A 99 -28.79 -6.13 -20.14
CA TYR A 99 -29.49 -4.89 -20.56
C TYR A 99 -28.71 -3.57 -20.38
N GLU A 100 -27.69 -3.52 -19.52
CA GLU A 100 -26.92 -2.30 -19.22
C GLU A 100 -25.52 -2.29 -19.87
N ASN A 101 -24.87 -3.45 -20.03
CA ASN A 101 -23.48 -3.53 -20.45
C ASN A 101 -23.36 -3.73 -21.96
N LYS A 102 -22.79 -2.76 -22.70
CA LYS A 102 -22.61 -2.87 -24.15
C LYS A 102 -21.37 -3.71 -24.50
N LEU A 103 -21.55 -4.73 -25.34
CA LEU A 103 -20.45 -5.44 -26.00
C LEU A 103 -19.78 -4.50 -27.02
N LEU A 104 -18.46 -4.36 -26.93
CA LEU A 104 -17.66 -3.49 -27.81
C LEU A 104 -16.92 -4.32 -28.86
N GLY A 105 -17.17 -4.01 -30.15
CA GLY A 105 -16.65 -4.81 -31.26
C GLY A 105 -17.24 -6.22 -31.29
N VAL A 106 -16.42 -7.20 -31.68
CA VAL A 106 -16.81 -8.61 -31.77
C VAL A 106 -15.87 -9.53 -30.98
N PRO A 107 -16.35 -10.65 -30.41
CA PRO A 107 -15.49 -11.63 -29.76
C PRO A 107 -14.54 -12.29 -30.78
N ARG A 108 -13.33 -12.65 -30.32
CA ARG A 108 -12.31 -13.31 -31.15
C ARG A 108 -11.83 -14.60 -30.48
N LEU A 109 -11.95 -15.72 -31.18
CA LEU A 109 -11.30 -16.97 -30.82
C LEU A 109 -9.93 -17.03 -31.51
N ARG A 110 -8.87 -17.28 -30.74
CA ARG A 110 -7.51 -17.55 -31.24
C ARG A 110 -7.15 -18.99 -30.90
N GLN A 111 -6.61 -19.70 -31.88
CA GLN A 111 -6.02 -21.02 -31.70
C GLN A 111 -4.52 -20.96 -31.98
N LEU A 112 -3.74 -21.72 -31.21
CA LEU A 112 -2.34 -22.07 -31.54
C LEU A 112 -2.28 -23.55 -31.93
N ARG A 113 -1.31 -23.92 -32.76
CA ARG A 113 -1.17 -25.29 -33.29
C ARG A 113 0.29 -25.66 -33.42
N VAL A 114 0.62 -26.91 -33.08
CA VAL A 114 1.95 -27.50 -33.24
C VAL A 114 2.05 -28.17 -34.61
N SER A 115 3.24 -28.15 -35.22
CA SER A 115 3.51 -28.81 -36.51
C SER A 115 3.34 -30.33 -36.41
N THR A 116 2.88 -30.95 -37.51
CA THR A 116 2.80 -32.41 -37.63
C THR A 116 4.19 -33.04 -37.54
N ASN A 117 4.33 -34.11 -36.76
CA ASN A 117 5.58 -34.84 -36.53
C ASN A 117 6.70 -33.97 -35.90
N SER A 118 6.33 -33.11 -34.95
CA SER A 118 7.28 -32.31 -34.16
C SER A 118 8.00 -33.10 -33.05
N CYS A 119 7.60 -34.36 -32.79
CA CYS A 119 8.29 -35.26 -31.85
C CYS A 119 8.81 -36.55 -32.51
N THR A 120 9.95 -37.02 -32.01
CA THR A 120 10.59 -38.26 -32.44
C THR A 120 9.92 -39.47 -31.80
N VAL A 121 9.15 -40.22 -32.58
CA VAL A 121 8.60 -41.52 -32.17
C VAL A 121 9.73 -42.56 -32.08
N ASN A 122 9.72 -43.40 -31.04
CA ASN A 122 10.64 -44.53 -30.93
C ASN A 122 10.35 -45.53 -32.08
N SER A 123 11.41 -46.01 -32.75
CA SER A 123 11.34 -46.94 -33.88
C SER A 123 10.49 -48.19 -33.64
N GLU A 124 10.39 -48.69 -32.40
CA GLU A 124 9.54 -49.84 -32.05
C GLU A 124 8.03 -49.56 -32.19
N PHE A 125 7.62 -48.29 -32.07
CA PHE A 125 6.22 -47.86 -32.16
C PHE A 125 5.87 -47.12 -33.46
N ALA A 126 6.84 -46.98 -34.38
CA ALA A 126 6.65 -46.26 -35.65
C ALA A 126 5.59 -46.88 -36.59
N SER A 127 5.22 -48.15 -36.39
CA SER A 127 4.11 -48.81 -37.09
C SER A 127 2.72 -48.49 -36.51
N PHE A 128 2.65 -48.01 -35.26
CA PHE A 128 1.42 -47.71 -34.54
C PHE A 128 1.13 -46.21 -34.43
N ILE A 129 2.17 -45.38 -34.36
CA ILE A 129 2.07 -43.93 -34.20
C ILE A 129 2.51 -43.27 -35.52
N THR A 130 1.53 -42.91 -36.36
CA THR A 130 1.77 -42.24 -37.65
C THR A 130 2.05 -40.75 -37.50
N ASP A 131 1.46 -40.13 -36.47
CA ASP A 131 1.48 -38.69 -36.24
C ASP A 131 1.86 -38.40 -34.79
N CYS A 132 2.85 -37.51 -34.60
CA CYS A 132 3.36 -37.12 -33.29
C CYS A 132 3.28 -35.59 -33.11
N TYR A 133 2.70 -35.13 -32.00
CA TYR A 133 2.66 -33.72 -31.61
C TYR A 133 3.35 -33.51 -30.25
N SER A 134 4.40 -32.70 -30.25
CA SER A 134 5.15 -32.31 -29.06
C SER A 134 4.39 -31.32 -28.19
N MET A 135 4.90 -31.07 -26.98
CA MET A 135 4.55 -29.86 -26.23
C MET A 135 4.79 -28.61 -27.09
N TYR A 136 3.95 -27.59 -26.91
CA TYR A 136 4.07 -26.32 -27.63
C TYR A 136 5.37 -25.58 -27.27
N THR A 137 6.13 -25.21 -28.30
CA THR A 137 7.22 -24.23 -28.23
C THR A 137 7.12 -23.30 -29.43
N ILE A 138 7.76 -22.13 -29.36
CA ILE A 138 7.74 -21.12 -30.43
C ILE A 138 8.33 -21.68 -31.74
N ASP A 139 9.33 -22.58 -31.64
CA ASP A 139 9.99 -23.21 -32.78
C ASP A 139 9.12 -24.28 -33.47
N GLN A 140 8.21 -24.92 -32.71
CA GLN A 140 7.32 -25.97 -33.21
C GLN A 140 5.92 -25.45 -33.60
N GLU A 141 5.69 -24.12 -33.58
CA GLU A 141 4.42 -23.51 -33.97
C GLU A 141 4.16 -23.65 -35.49
N SER A 142 3.04 -24.30 -35.84
CA SER A 142 2.63 -24.49 -37.22
C SER A 142 2.05 -23.22 -37.83
N LYS A 143 2.82 -22.60 -38.73
CA LYS A 143 2.43 -21.37 -39.45
C LYS A 143 1.78 -21.64 -40.82
N GLU A 144 1.66 -22.93 -41.17
CA GLU A 144 1.06 -23.43 -42.40
C GLU A 144 -0.47 -23.26 -42.41
N ALA A 145 -1.04 -23.20 -43.61
CA ALA A 145 -2.50 -23.22 -43.77
C ALA A 145 -3.10 -24.56 -43.34
N PHE A 146 -4.36 -24.56 -42.93
CA PHE A 146 -5.07 -25.77 -42.50
C PHE A 146 -6.54 -25.71 -42.90
N GLY A 147 -7.10 -26.86 -43.28
CA GLY A 147 -8.49 -26.99 -43.74
C GLY A 147 -8.77 -26.28 -45.08
N PRO A 148 -10.04 -26.21 -45.49
CA PRO A 148 -10.46 -25.49 -46.69
C PRO A 148 -10.23 -23.97 -46.50
N TYR A 149 -9.38 -23.39 -47.35
CA TYR A 149 -8.86 -22.04 -47.14
C TYR A 149 -9.85 -20.93 -47.56
N PHE A 150 -10.50 -20.31 -46.56
CA PHE A 150 -11.40 -19.17 -46.74
C PHE A 150 -11.10 -18.04 -45.74
N GLY A 151 -9.91 -17.43 -45.79
CA GLY A 151 -9.61 -16.30 -44.88
C GLY A 151 -8.25 -15.62 -45.07
N LYS A 152 -8.17 -14.36 -44.61
CA LYS A 152 -6.95 -13.51 -44.58
C LYS A 152 -6.28 -13.63 -43.19
N LYS A 153 -4.94 -13.65 -43.11
CA LYS A 153 -4.22 -13.73 -41.82
C LYS A 153 -4.39 -12.44 -40.97
N THR A 154 -4.67 -12.60 -39.68
CA THR A 154 -4.68 -11.54 -38.64
C THR A 154 -4.23 -12.12 -37.28
N ASN A 155 -3.56 -11.32 -36.44
CA ASN A 155 -2.93 -11.76 -35.18
C ASN A 155 -3.75 -11.37 -33.91
N ASP A 156 -3.57 -12.12 -32.79
CA ASP A 156 -3.89 -11.83 -31.37
C ASP A 156 -5.38 -11.61 -30.97
N THR A 157 -5.95 -11.92 -29.79
CA THR A 157 -5.65 -12.78 -28.60
C THR A 157 -7.00 -13.21 -27.97
N ALA A 158 -7.06 -14.14 -26.98
CA ALA A 158 -8.33 -14.79 -26.57
C ALA A 158 -8.44 -15.26 -25.11
N LEU A 159 -9.63 -15.78 -24.73
CA LEU A 159 -9.84 -16.74 -23.64
C LEU A 159 -8.97 -17.99 -23.88
N LEU A 160 -8.45 -18.60 -22.81
CA LEU A 160 -7.47 -19.69 -22.91
C LEU A 160 -7.99 -20.99 -22.25
N VAL A 161 -8.26 -21.97 -23.11
CA VAL A 161 -8.33 -23.39 -22.72
C VAL A 161 -7.05 -24.04 -23.22
N GLU A 162 -6.23 -24.51 -22.29
CA GLU A 162 -5.01 -25.24 -22.63
C GLU A 162 -5.38 -26.71 -22.87
N PHE A 163 -4.85 -27.30 -23.94
CA PHE A 163 -4.93 -28.73 -24.21
C PHE A 163 -3.50 -29.29 -24.10
N PRO A 164 -3.08 -29.82 -22.95
CA PRO A 164 -1.77 -30.44 -22.81
C PRO A 164 -1.60 -31.60 -23.78
N ALA A 165 -0.35 -31.92 -24.15
CA ALA A 165 -0.03 -33.05 -25.04
C ALA A 165 -0.46 -34.44 -24.48
N THR A 166 -0.91 -34.50 -23.22
CA THR A 166 -1.54 -35.68 -22.59
C THR A 166 -3.02 -35.87 -22.95
N GLY A 167 -3.65 -34.92 -23.65
CA GLY A 167 -5.00 -35.05 -24.23
C GLY A 167 -6.17 -34.53 -23.38
N GLY A 168 -5.93 -34.00 -22.18
CA GLY A 168 -6.95 -33.33 -21.37
C GLY A 168 -7.19 -31.87 -21.79
N ALA A 169 -8.11 -31.20 -21.10
CA ALA A 169 -8.32 -29.76 -21.16
C ALA A 169 -8.15 -29.12 -19.78
N GLN A 170 -7.52 -27.94 -19.72
CA GLN A 170 -7.38 -27.14 -18.51
C GLN A 170 -7.91 -25.70 -18.78
N PRO A 171 -9.10 -25.34 -18.25
CA PRO A 171 -9.68 -24.02 -18.44
C PRO A 171 -8.99 -22.96 -17.56
N SER A 172 -8.76 -21.77 -18.12
CA SER A 172 -8.24 -20.61 -17.39
C SER A 172 -8.96 -19.33 -17.82
N TRP A 173 -9.10 -18.36 -16.91
CA TRP A 173 -9.83 -17.12 -17.18
C TRP A 173 -9.18 -15.91 -16.50
N SER A 174 -9.42 -14.73 -17.07
CA SER A 174 -8.98 -13.44 -16.52
C SER A 174 -10.03 -12.38 -16.84
N PHE A 175 -10.65 -11.81 -15.80
CA PHE A 175 -11.57 -10.68 -15.93
C PHE A 175 -10.89 -9.43 -15.39
N ASN A 176 -10.65 -8.46 -16.27
CA ASN A 176 -9.98 -7.21 -15.93
C ASN A 176 -10.94 -6.05 -16.17
N THR A 177 -11.20 -5.25 -15.15
CA THR A 177 -11.97 -4.01 -15.26
C THR A 177 -11.05 -2.82 -15.51
N VAL A 178 -11.44 -1.95 -16.44
CA VAL A 178 -10.66 -0.77 -16.82
C VAL A 178 -11.60 0.42 -16.97
N LYS A 179 -11.34 1.54 -16.25
CA LYS A 179 -12.07 2.79 -16.46
C LYS A 179 -11.49 3.52 -17.68
N LEU A 180 -12.01 3.21 -18.87
CA LEU A 180 -11.54 3.79 -20.14
C LEU A 180 -11.67 5.31 -20.17
N ILE A 181 -12.86 5.85 -19.88
CA ILE A 181 -13.10 7.30 -19.85
C ILE A 181 -12.98 7.78 -18.40
N ARG A 182 -11.88 8.48 -18.08
CA ARG A 182 -11.53 8.79 -16.70
C ARG A 182 -12.24 10.01 -16.12
N TYR A 183 -12.29 11.12 -16.88
CA TYR A 183 -12.64 12.45 -16.37
C TYR A 183 -14.06 12.89 -16.79
N VAL A 184 -15.08 12.17 -16.29
CA VAL A 184 -16.50 12.44 -16.64
C VAL A 184 -17.22 13.19 -15.51
N THR A 185 -17.23 12.63 -14.31
CA THR A 185 -17.98 13.18 -13.17
C THR A 185 -17.22 14.33 -12.51
N ASP A 186 -17.90 15.16 -11.71
CA ASP A 186 -17.22 16.22 -10.95
C ASP A 186 -16.25 15.67 -9.90
N PHE A 187 -16.51 14.46 -9.37
CA PHE A 187 -15.56 13.73 -8.53
C PHE A 187 -14.31 13.31 -9.31
N ASP A 188 -14.45 12.92 -10.59
CA ASP A 188 -13.30 12.61 -11.44
C ASP A 188 -12.45 13.85 -11.76
N LYS A 189 -13.08 15.03 -11.91
CA LYS A 189 -12.37 16.31 -12.05
C LYS A 189 -11.60 16.66 -10.77
N PHE A 190 -12.17 16.37 -9.59
CA PHE A 190 -11.46 16.50 -8.33
C PHE A 190 -10.26 15.54 -8.24
N ILE A 191 -10.41 14.29 -8.69
CA ILE A 191 -9.31 13.32 -8.77
C ILE A 191 -8.18 13.84 -9.70
N MET A 192 -8.50 14.44 -10.85
CA MET A 192 -7.51 15.10 -11.72
C MET A 192 -6.72 16.18 -10.97
N GLY A 193 -7.40 17.00 -10.15
CA GLY A 193 -6.74 17.99 -9.29
C GLY A 193 -5.78 17.36 -8.27
N CYS A 194 -6.18 16.23 -7.66
CA CYS A 194 -5.30 15.46 -6.78
C CYS A 194 -4.08 14.86 -7.51
N GLU A 195 -4.23 14.41 -8.75
CA GLU A 195 -3.12 13.90 -9.58
C GLU A 195 -2.08 14.99 -9.89
N VAL A 196 -2.51 16.19 -10.27
CA VAL A 196 -1.60 17.33 -10.49
C VAL A 196 -0.85 17.70 -9.20
N VAL A 197 -1.57 17.77 -8.07
CA VAL A 197 -0.98 18.02 -6.76
C VAL A 197 0.01 16.92 -6.36
N PHE A 198 -0.27 15.65 -6.69
CA PHE A 198 0.65 14.55 -6.44
C PHE A 198 1.95 14.66 -7.25
N CYS A 199 1.87 15.00 -8.54
CA CYS A 199 3.06 15.26 -9.36
C CYS A 199 3.94 16.37 -8.78
N ILE A 200 3.33 17.45 -8.26
CA ILE A 200 4.07 18.54 -7.58
C ILE A 200 4.78 18.05 -6.32
N PHE A 201 4.15 17.20 -5.50
CA PHE A 201 4.81 16.59 -4.32
C PHE A 201 5.98 15.70 -4.70
N ILE A 202 5.85 14.89 -5.76
CA ILE A 202 6.94 14.02 -6.23
C ILE A 202 8.12 14.86 -6.74
N LEU A 203 7.87 15.95 -7.49
CA LEU A 203 8.93 16.87 -7.91
C LEU A 203 9.64 17.54 -6.72
N TYR A 204 8.90 17.95 -5.70
CA TYR A 204 9.46 18.49 -4.46
C TYR A 204 10.37 17.46 -3.75
N TYR A 205 9.88 16.22 -3.56
CA TYR A 205 10.69 15.17 -2.93
C TYR A 205 11.92 14.78 -3.75
N ILE A 206 11.84 14.77 -5.09
CA ILE A 206 13.02 14.54 -5.95
C ILE A 206 14.11 15.59 -5.67
N ILE A 207 13.74 16.86 -5.50
CA ILE A 207 14.71 17.93 -5.19
C ILE A 207 15.29 17.74 -3.78
N GLU A 208 14.45 17.40 -2.79
CA GLU A 208 14.87 17.14 -1.40
C GLU A 208 15.90 15.99 -1.33
N GLU A 209 15.59 14.82 -1.91
CA GLU A 209 16.49 13.67 -1.92
C GLU A 209 17.79 13.93 -2.70
N ILE A 210 17.73 14.66 -3.82
CA ILE A 210 18.94 15.02 -4.59
C ILE A 210 19.89 15.86 -3.72
N ILE A 211 19.37 16.82 -2.95
CA ILE A 211 20.18 17.64 -2.04
C ILE A 211 20.77 16.77 -0.92
N GLU A 212 19.98 15.87 -0.31
CA GLU A 212 20.46 15.00 0.77
C GLU A 212 21.53 14.00 0.30
N ILE A 213 21.37 13.44 -0.90
CA ILE A 213 22.36 12.54 -1.54
C ILE A 213 23.67 13.30 -1.83
N PHE A 214 23.61 14.55 -2.32
CA PHE A 214 24.81 15.35 -2.54
C PHE A 214 25.52 15.76 -1.23
N ALA A 215 24.77 16.01 -0.15
CA ALA A 215 25.34 16.35 1.16
C ALA A 215 25.96 15.14 1.87
N THR A 216 25.30 13.97 1.80
CA THR A 216 25.64 12.78 2.60
C THR A 216 26.50 11.77 1.85
N GLY A 217 26.46 11.79 0.51
CA GLY A 217 27.21 10.89 -0.37
C GLY A 217 26.88 9.42 -0.13
N LEU A 218 27.88 8.54 -0.22
CA LEU A 218 27.71 7.08 -0.11
C LEU A 218 27.13 6.60 1.23
N LYS A 219 27.19 7.41 2.29
CA LYS A 219 26.57 7.06 3.59
C LYS A 219 25.03 7.05 3.54
N TYR A 220 24.43 7.79 2.59
CA TYR A 220 22.97 7.85 2.42
C TYR A 220 22.37 6.46 2.20
N PHE A 221 23.01 5.63 1.35
CA PHE A 221 22.55 4.28 1.02
C PHE A 221 22.72 3.25 2.16
N ALA A 222 23.30 3.63 3.29
CA ALA A 222 23.42 2.76 4.46
C ALA A 222 22.19 2.83 5.38
N ASP A 223 21.38 3.90 5.32
CA ASP A 223 20.14 3.98 6.11
C ASP A 223 18.96 3.35 5.36
N PHE A 224 18.20 2.52 6.08
CA PHE A 224 17.06 1.80 5.54
C PHE A 224 15.95 2.73 5.06
N TRP A 225 15.70 3.83 5.78
CA TRP A 225 14.59 4.73 5.44
C TRP A 225 14.90 5.56 4.21
N ASN A 226 16.15 5.98 4.05
CA ASN A 226 16.61 6.70 2.88
C ASN A 226 16.55 5.82 1.61
N VAL A 227 16.88 4.52 1.72
CA VAL A 227 16.65 3.55 0.63
C VAL A 227 15.15 3.38 0.33
N LEU A 228 14.28 3.31 1.35
CA LEU A 228 12.82 3.25 1.17
C LEU A 228 12.27 4.49 0.44
N ASP A 229 12.87 5.65 0.68
CA ASP A 229 12.43 6.93 0.12
C ASP A 229 12.80 7.05 -1.38
N ILE A 230 14.00 6.59 -1.79
CA ILE A 230 14.33 6.38 -3.20
C ILE A 230 13.36 5.39 -3.88
N VAL A 231 13.05 4.25 -3.23
CA VAL A 231 12.14 3.24 -3.79
C VAL A 231 10.74 3.81 -4.02
N LEU A 232 10.22 4.60 -3.06
CA LEU A 232 8.92 5.27 -3.17
C LEU A 232 8.88 6.27 -4.33
N ILE A 233 9.92 7.09 -4.51
CA ILE A 233 10.01 8.05 -5.61
C ILE A 233 10.12 7.32 -6.96
N GLY A 234 10.95 6.27 -7.05
CA GLY A 234 11.08 5.46 -8.26
C GLY A 234 9.75 4.83 -8.69
N MET A 235 9.02 4.23 -7.75
CA MET A 235 7.70 3.64 -8.00
C MET A 235 6.64 4.69 -8.37
N ALA A 236 6.71 5.88 -7.78
CA ALA A 236 5.83 7.00 -8.13
C ALA A 236 6.09 7.54 -9.55
N LEU A 237 7.36 7.66 -9.96
CA LEU A 237 7.73 8.05 -11.33
C LEU A 237 7.25 7.02 -12.36
N ILE A 238 7.42 5.72 -12.06
CA ILE A 238 6.91 4.63 -12.90
C ILE A 238 5.37 4.71 -13.03
N CYS A 239 4.65 4.97 -11.94
CA CYS A 239 3.20 5.20 -11.98
C CYS A 239 2.82 6.38 -12.89
N ILE A 240 3.54 7.52 -12.81
CA ILE A 240 3.26 8.70 -13.65
C ILE A 240 3.48 8.38 -15.14
N ILE A 241 4.59 7.70 -15.49
CA ILE A 241 4.90 7.29 -16.87
C ILE A 241 3.81 6.35 -17.42
N PHE A 242 3.44 5.30 -16.68
CA PHE A 242 2.37 4.40 -17.10
C PHE A 242 1.02 5.10 -17.24
N ASN A 243 0.70 6.05 -16.37
CA ASN A 243 -0.55 6.80 -16.44
C ASN A 243 -0.65 7.63 -17.73
N VAL A 244 0.44 8.29 -18.15
CA VAL A 244 0.51 9.04 -19.41
C VAL A 244 0.41 8.08 -20.61
N HIS A 245 1.22 7.02 -20.64
CA HIS A 245 1.21 6.02 -21.72
C HIS A 245 -0.17 5.40 -21.91
N ARG A 246 -0.83 5.00 -20.82
CA ARG A 246 -2.20 4.48 -20.81
C ARG A 246 -3.17 5.48 -21.43
N THR A 247 -3.12 6.75 -21.02
CA THR A 247 -4.05 7.78 -21.50
C THR A 247 -3.92 7.98 -23.02
N VAL A 248 -2.69 8.06 -23.55
CA VAL A 248 -2.43 8.15 -24.99
C VAL A 248 -2.98 6.93 -25.73
N THR A 249 -2.67 5.72 -25.23
CA THR A 249 -3.12 4.46 -25.84
C THR A 249 -4.65 4.35 -25.88
N ILE A 250 -5.35 4.78 -24.82
CA ILE A 250 -6.83 4.74 -24.77
C ILE A 250 -7.43 5.67 -25.82
N VAL A 251 -6.94 6.91 -25.94
CA VAL A 251 -7.49 7.90 -26.89
C VAL A 251 -7.34 7.40 -28.33
N GLU A 252 -6.20 6.82 -28.69
CA GLU A 252 -5.97 6.20 -29.99
C GLU A 252 -6.95 5.04 -30.26
N ARG A 253 -6.96 4.01 -29.39
CA ARG A 253 -7.76 2.79 -29.63
C ARG A 253 -9.26 2.99 -29.51
N LEU A 254 -9.71 3.94 -28.69
CA LEU A 254 -11.12 4.32 -28.63
C LEU A 254 -11.53 5.11 -29.87
N GLY A 255 -10.62 5.93 -30.42
CA GLY A 255 -10.83 6.61 -31.71
C GLY A 255 -11.03 5.62 -32.86
N ASP A 256 -10.16 4.62 -32.98
CA ASP A 256 -10.27 3.56 -34.00
C ASP A 256 -11.63 2.84 -33.94
N LEU A 257 -12.06 2.42 -32.74
CA LEU A 257 -13.32 1.70 -32.54
C LEU A 257 -14.56 2.55 -32.82
N LEU A 258 -14.50 3.86 -32.56
CA LEU A 258 -15.60 4.79 -32.88
C LEU A 258 -15.71 5.03 -34.39
N ASN A 259 -14.63 4.87 -35.15
CA ASN A 259 -14.62 4.98 -36.61
C ASN A 259 -15.09 3.69 -37.31
N ASP A 260 -14.74 2.51 -36.79
CA ASP A 260 -15.24 1.21 -37.27
C ASP A 260 -15.77 0.33 -36.11
N PRO A 261 -17.06 0.50 -35.74
CA PRO A 261 -17.68 -0.27 -34.65
C PRO A 261 -17.82 -1.78 -34.92
N GLY A 262 -17.73 -2.21 -36.18
CA GLY A 262 -17.79 -3.62 -36.55
C GLY A 262 -16.46 -4.36 -36.40
N SER A 263 -15.37 -3.62 -36.19
CA SER A 263 -14.03 -4.16 -36.04
C SER A 263 -13.74 -4.70 -34.62
N TYR A 264 -12.77 -5.60 -34.52
CA TYR A 264 -12.23 -6.03 -33.22
C TYR A 264 -11.22 -5.01 -32.69
N ALA A 265 -11.56 -4.35 -31.58
CA ALA A 265 -10.63 -3.52 -30.82
C ALA A 265 -9.82 -4.34 -29.80
N ASN A 266 -8.49 -4.33 -29.93
CA ASN A 266 -7.60 -5.03 -28.99
C ASN A 266 -7.41 -4.24 -27.69
N PHE A 267 -8.29 -4.44 -26.72
CA PHE A 267 -8.14 -3.96 -25.34
C PHE A 267 -7.37 -4.93 -24.42
N VAL A 268 -6.94 -6.10 -24.91
CA VAL A 268 -6.23 -7.10 -24.08
C VAL A 268 -4.91 -6.56 -23.57
N ALA A 269 -4.13 -5.90 -24.43
CA ALA A 269 -2.89 -5.24 -24.04
C ALA A 269 -3.14 -4.10 -23.03
N LEU A 270 -4.21 -3.32 -23.21
CA LEU A 270 -4.60 -2.26 -22.27
C LEU A 270 -4.92 -2.83 -20.88
N GLY A 271 -5.72 -3.89 -20.81
CA GLY A 271 -6.07 -4.56 -19.55
C GLY A 271 -4.85 -5.17 -18.83
N PHE A 272 -3.90 -5.73 -19.59
CA PHE A 272 -2.62 -6.19 -19.03
C PHE A 272 -1.82 -5.05 -18.40
N TRP A 273 -1.67 -3.92 -19.11
CA TRP A 273 -0.97 -2.75 -18.57
C TRP A 273 -1.70 -2.14 -17.37
N GLU A 274 -3.04 -2.11 -17.38
CA GLU A 274 -3.85 -1.64 -16.23
C GLU A 274 -3.63 -2.51 -14.99
N MET A 275 -3.64 -3.84 -15.12
CA MET A 275 -3.35 -4.75 -14.01
C MET A 275 -1.95 -4.51 -13.44
N ARG A 276 -0.94 -4.31 -14.29
CA ARG A 276 0.42 -3.99 -13.83
C ARG A 276 0.50 -2.64 -13.14
N PHE A 277 -0.17 -1.61 -13.67
CA PHE A 277 -0.27 -0.29 -13.05
C PHE A 277 -0.94 -0.38 -11.66
N ASN A 278 -2.08 -1.06 -11.54
CA ASN A 278 -2.78 -1.24 -10.26
C ASN A 278 -1.90 -1.96 -9.22
N ASN A 279 -1.18 -3.02 -9.62
CA ASN A 279 -0.24 -3.71 -8.74
C ASN A 279 0.90 -2.79 -8.26
N ILE A 280 1.47 -1.95 -9.13
CA ILE A 280 2.52 -0.98 -8.75
C ILE A 280 1.96 0.07 -7.79
N VAL A 281 0.75 0.58 -8.04
CA VAL A 281 0.06 1.52 -7.13
C VAL A 281 -0.16 0.87 -5.75
N ALA A 282 -0.67 -0.36 -5.69
CA ALA A 282 -0.90 -1.08 -4.44
C ALA A 282 0.39 -1.26 -3.62
N ILE A 283 1.49 -1.64 -4.28
CA ILE A 283 2.82 -1.77 -3.66
C ILE A 283 3.33 -0.40 -3.17
N THR A 284 3.14 0.67 -3.96
CA THR A 284 3.54 2.03 -3.57
C THR A 284 2.78 2.50 -2.33
N VAL A 285 1.48 2.25 -2.25
CA VAL A 285 0.64 2.58 -1.09
C VAL A 285 1.04 1.75 0.14
N PHE A 286 1.37 0.47 -0.04
CA PHE A 286 1.90 -0.37 1.05
C PHE A 286 3.20 0.21 1.63
N PHE A 287 4.18 0.56 0.80
CA PHE A 287 5.43 1.18 1.29
C PHE A 287 5.19 2.57 1.89
N ALA A 288 4.23 3.35 1.38
CA ALA A 288 3.84 4.62 1.98
C ALA A 288 3.24 4.45 3.39
N TRP A 289 2.53 3.34 3.65
CA TRP A 289 2.11 2.95 5.00
C TRP A 289 3.29 2.50 5.87
N VAL A 290 4.25 1.73 5.33
CA VAL A 290 5.47 1.36 6.07
C VAL A 290 6.27 2.61 6.48
N LYS A 291 6.36 3.63 5.63
CA LYS A 291 7.00 4.92 5.97
C LYS A 291 6.34 5.62 7.17
N VAL A 292 5.07 5.35 7.48
CA VAL A 292 4.40 5.89 8.68
C VAL A 292 5.10 5.42 9.97
N PHE A 293 5.71 4.23 10.00
CA PHE A 293 6.47 3.76 11.17
C PHE A 293 7.66 4.66 11.52
N LYS A 294 8.34 5.28 10.53
CA LYS A 294 9.41 6.29 10.74
C LYS A 294 8.92 7.49 11.58
N TYR A 295 7.63 7.81 11.52
CA TYR A 295 7.00 8.91 12.25
C TYR A 295 6.23 8.46 13.50
N ILE A 296 6.03 7.16 13.72
CA ILE A 296 5.45 6.61 14.96
C ILE A 296 6.53 6.36 16.03
N SER A 297 7.79 6.20 15.61
CA SER A 297 8.95 5.98 16.49
C SER A 297 9.31 7.16 17.40
N PHE A 298 8.57 8.28 17.36
CA PHE A 298 8.65 9.35 18.38
C PHE A 298 8.20 8.89 19.78
N ASN A 299 7.45 7.78 19.91
CA ASN A 299 7.13 7.18 21.20
C ASN A 299 8.21 6.16 21.61
N LYS A 300 8.80 6.33 22.81
CA LYS A 300 9.87 5.48 23.37
C LYS A 300 9.59 3.97 23.25
N THR A 301 8.34 3.53 23.43
CA THR A 301 7.97 2.10 23.33
C THR A 301 8.02 1.58 21.89
N MET A 302 7.73 2.41 20.90
CA MET A 302 7.83 2.06 19.48
C MET A 302 9.27 2.17 18.97
N THR A 303 10.04 3.13 19.49
CA THR A 303 11.50 3.18 19.27
C THR A 303 12.16 1.90 19.75
N GLN A 304 11.79 1.41 20.95
CA GLN A 304 12.30 0.14 21.49
C GLN A 304 12.07 -1.03 20.52
N LEU A 305 10.83 -1.21 20.04
CA LEU A 305 10.50 -2.28 19.10
C LEU A 305 11.28 -2.17 17.78
N SER A 306 11.34 -0.96 17.20
CA SER A 306 12.09 -0.72 15.95
C SER A 306 13.59 -1.00 16.12
N THR A 307 14.19 -0.58 17.23
CA THR A 307 15.61 -0.82 17.53
C THR A 307 15.87 -2.32 17.76
N THR A 308 14.98 -3.04 18.44
CA THR A 308 15.13 -4.50 18.62
C THR A 308 15.12 -5.24 17.30
N LEU A 309 14.17 -4.92 16.41
CA LEU A 309 14.09 -5.53 15.09
C LEU A 309 15.32 -5.20 14.22
N SER A 310 15.81 -3.95 14.27
CA SER A 310 17.01 -3.55 13.54
C SER A 310 18.29 -4.21 14.08
N ARG A 311 18.40 -4.45 15.39
CA ARG A 311 19.57 -5.09 16.01
C ARG A 311 19.60 -6.59 15.71
N CYS A 312 18.46 -7.27 15.80
CA CYS A 312 18.37 -8.71 15.52
C CYS A 312 18.32 -9.07 14.03
N ALA A 313 18.06 -8.11 13.13
CA ALA A 313 17.94 -8.33 11.69
C ALA A 313 19.11 -9.13 11.08
N LYS A 314 20.35 -8.90 11.54
CA LYS A 314 21.53 -9.62 11.05
C LYS A 314 21.54 -11.10 11.45
N ASP A 315 21.19 -11.39 12.70
CA ASP A 315 21.17 -12.75 13.24
C ASP A 315 19.96 -13.53 12.71
N LEU A 316 18.82 -12.85 12.58
CA LEU A 316 17.64 -13.35 11.86
C LEU A 316 17.97 -13.68 10.41
N LEU A 317 18.72 -12.84 9.68
CA LEU A 317 19.11 -13.12 8.29
C LEU A 317 19.99 -14.38 8.21
N GLY A 318 20.94 -14.55 9.13
CA GLY A 318 21.74 -15.77 9.23
C GLY A 318 20.89 -17.02 9.51
N PHE A 319 19.91 -16.91 10.41
CA PHE A 319 18.92 -17.96 10.66
C PHE A 319 18.03 -18.25 9.44
N PHE A 320 17.55 -17.23 8.73
CA PHE A 320 16.73 -17.39 7.53
C PHE A 320 17.45 -18.17 6.43
N ILE A 321 18.77 -18.00 6.27
CA ILE A 321 19.56 -18.81 5.32
C ILE A 321 19.51 -20.30 5.70
N MET A 322 19.72 -20.64 6.98
CA MET A 322 19.62 -22.03 7.46
C MET A 322 18.21 -22.59 7.32
N PHE A 323 17.19 -21.79 7.65
CA PHE A 323 15.78 -22.11 7.43
C PHE A 323 15.50 -22.44 5.96
N PHE A 324 15.90 -21.59 5.02
CA PHE A 324 15.64 -21.78 3.60
C PHE A 324 16.34 -23.01 3.03
N ILE A 325 17.55 -23.35 3.48
CA ILE A 325 18.22 -24.60 3.07
C ILE A 325 17.37 -25.82 3.40
N VAL A 326 16.85 -25.90 4.63
CA VAL A 326 16.01 -27.03 5.05
C VAL A 326 14.63 -26.97 4.39
N PHE A 327 14.01 -25.79 4.29
CA PHE A 327 12.71 -25.59 3.66
C PHE A 327 12.72 -25.98 2.17
N LEU A 328 13.77 -25.60 1.44
CA LEU A 328 13.96 -25.99 0.03
C LEU A 328 14.25 -27.50 -0.12
N ALA A 329 14.95 -28.12 0.84
CA ALA A 329 15.12 -29.58 0.86
C ALA A 329 13.78 -30.30 1.02
N PHE A 330 12.89 -29.84 1.91
CA PHE A 330 11.52 -30.36 2.01
C PHE A 330 10.67 -30.04 0.79
N THR A 331 10.84 -28.86 0.17
CA THR A 331 10.14 -28.47 -1.07
C THR A 331 10.48 -29.45 -2.19
N GLN A 332 11.77 -29.74 -2.38
CA GLN A 332 12.26 -30.67 -3.38
C GLN A 332 11.81 -32.11 -3.09
N LEU A 333 11.86 -32.54 -1.81
CA LEU A 333 11.39 -33.86 -1.39
C LEU A 333 9.88 -34.03 -1.64
N GLY A 334 9.06 -33.05 -1.27
CA GLY A 334 7.61 -33.08 -1.47
C GLY A 334 7.24 -33.08 -2.96
N TYR A 335 7.91 -32.27 -3.77
CA TYR A 335 7.74 -32.28 -5.23
C TYR A 335 8.05 -33.65 -5.84
N LEU A 336 9.16 -34.28 -5.46
CA LEU A 336 9.55 -35.60 -6.00
C LEU A 336 8.67 -36.76 -5.48
N LEU A 337 8.15 -36.68 -4.25
CA LEU A 337 7.32 -37.74 -3.67
C LEU A 337 5.85 -37.64 -4.08
N PHE A 338 5.28 -36.43 -4.17
CA PHE A 338 3.84 -36.23 -4.29
C PHE A 338 3.41 -35.49 -5.56
N GLY A 339 4.33 -34.88 -6.31
CA GLY A 339 3.99 -34.01 -7.46
C GLY A 339 3.31 -34.70 -8.65
N THR A 340 3.31 -36.04 -8.69
CA THR A 340 2.55 -36.83 -9.69
C THR A 340 1.13 -37.20 -9.27
N GLN A 341 0.79 -37.06 -7.98
CA GLN A 341 -0.48 -37.53 -7.39
C GLN A 341 -1.28 -36.40 -6.73
N VAL A 342 -0.62 -35.34 -6.24
CA VAL A 342 -1.25 -34.27 -5.45
C VAL A 342 -1.02 -32.93 -6.15
N ASN A 343 -2.11 -32.23 -6.50
CA ASN A 343 -2.04 -30.97 -7.23
C ASN A 343 -1.28 -29.87 -6.46
N ASP A 344 -1.39 -29.85 -5.13
CA ASP A 344 -0.65 -28.93 -4.25
C ASP A 344 0.88 -29.09 -4.35
N PHE A 345 1.38 -30.21 -4.88
CA PHE A 345 2.81 -30.47 -5.13
C PHE A 345 3.16 -30.56 -6.64
N SER A 346 2.22 -30.23 -7.53
CA SER A 346 2.34 -30.39 -9.00
C SER A 346 3.51 -29.64 -9.64
N THR A 347 3.91 -28.51 -9.07
CA THR A 347 5.05 -27.71 -9.51
C THR A 347 5.90 -27.33 -8.31
N PHE A 348 7.20 -27.10 -8.52
CA PHE A 348 8.11 -26.71 -7.44
C PHE A 348 7.64 -25.46 -6.67
N MET A 349 7.04 -24.48 -7.36
CA MET A 349 6.50 -23.28 -6.73
C MET A 349 5.20 -23.55 -5.97
N ASN A 350 4.31 -24.41 -6.48
CA ASN A 350 3.13 -24.84 -5.73
C ASN A 350 3.55 -25.59 -4.45
N SER A 351 4.49 -26.54 -4.55
CA SER A 351 5.08 -27.25 -3.40
C SER A 351 5.62 -26.29 -2.34
N PHE A 352 6.31 -25.22 -2.76
CA PHE A 352 6.87 -24.20 -1.86
C PHE A 352 5.76 -23.44 -1.11
N PHE A 353 4.71 -23.00 -1.82
CA PHE A 353 3.56 -22.34 -1.19
C PHE A 353 2.76 -23.30 -0.29
N THR A 354 2.60 -24.56 -0.69
CA THR A 354 1.93 -25.60 0.10
C THR A 354 2.64 -25.86 1.42
N LEU A 355 3.99 -25.89 1.44
CA LEU A 355 4.74 -25.97 2.69
C LEU A 355 4.48 -24.75 3.59
N PHE A 356 4.37 -23.54 3.04
CA PHE A 356 3.98 -22.35 3.83
C PHE A 356 2.54 -22.45 4.37
N ARG A 357 1.58 -23.01 3.60
CA ARG A 357 0.22 -23.27 4.08
C ARG A 357 0.20 -24.28 5.23
N ILE A 358 1.02 -25.33 5.17
CA ILE A 358 1.21 -26.29 6.28
C ILE A 358 1.76 -25.59 7.53
N VAL A 359 2.69 -24.63 7.43
CA VAL A 359 3.15 -23.83 8.58
C VAL A 359 2.01 -23.02 9.22
N LEU A 360 1.09 -22.51 8.41
CA LEU A 360 -0.10 -21.78 8.87
C LEU A 360 -1.22 -22.70 9.42
N GLY A 361 -1.09 -24.03 9.27
CA GLY A 361 -2.10 -25.01 9.70
C GLY A 361 -3.19 -25.31 8.66
N ASP A 362 -3.03 -24.83 7.42
CA ASP A 362 -3.94 -25.10 6.29
C ASP A 362 -3.35 -26.21 5.41
N PHE A 363 -3.87 -27.44 5.54
CA PHE A 363 -3.36 -28.61 4.81
C PHE A 363 -4.42 -29.72 4.66
N ASP A 364 -4.41 -30.41 3.52
CA ASP A 364 -5.17 -31.65 3.32
C ASP A 364 -4.24 -32.87 3.54
N PHE A 365 -4.29 -33.41 4.76
CA PHE A 365 -3.53 -34.61 5.11
C PHE A 365 -4.03 -35.88 4.39
N HIS A 366 -5.32 -35.94 4.02
CA HIS A 366 -5.89 -37.14 3.40
C HIS A 366 -5.35 -37.35 1.99
N GLN A 367 -5.13 -36.27 1.22
CA GLN A 367 -4.47 -36.36 -0.09
C GLN A 367 -3.01 -36.87 0.03
N LEU A 368 -2.26 -36.41 1.04
CA LEU A 368 -0.90 -36.87 1.32
C LEU A 368 -0.84 -38.35 1.73
N GLU A 369 -1.75 -38.82 2.59
CA GLU A 369 -1.83 -40.23 3.00
C GLU A 369 -2.25 -41.13 1.82
N GLN A 370 -3.20 -40.70 0.99
CA GLN A 370 -3.65 -41.45 -0.18
C GLN A 370 -2.56 -41.57 -1.26
N ALA A 371 -1.78 -40.51 -1.49
CA ALA A 371 -0.67 -40.52 -2.43
C ALA A 371 0.46 -41.47 -2.01
N ASN A 372 0.83 -41.48 -0.71
CA ASN A 372 1.72 -42.49 -0.16
C ASN A 372 1.47 -42.75 1.32
N ARG A 373 0.84 -43.88 1.64
CA ARG A 373 0.42 -44.26 2.99
C ARG A 373 1.54 -44.35 4.03
N ILE A 374 2.80 -44.52 3.60
CA ILE A 374 3.96 -44.61 4.51
C ILE A 374 4.74 -43.29 4.48
N LEU A 375 5.13 -42.80 3.30
CA LEU A 375 5.98 -41.62 3.19
C LEU A 375 5.23 -40.31 3.45
N GLY A 376 3.93 -40.23 3.16
CA GLY A 376 3.08 -39.06 3.44
C GLY A 376 3.07 -38.69 4.93
N PRO A 377 2.64 -39.60 5.83
CA PRO A 377 2.65 -39.35 7.27
C PRO A 377 4.05 -39.07 7.83
N ILE A 378 5.09 -39.77 7.37
CA ILE A 378 6.47 -39.55 7.83
C ILE A 378 6.97 -38.16 7.41
N PHE A 379 6.77 -37.78 6.14
CA PHE A 379 7.12 -36.45 5.61
C PHE A 379 6.44 -35.34 6.41
N PHE A 380 5.13 -35.46 6.60
CA PHE A 380 4.33 -34.47 7.32
C PHE A 380 4.78 -34.32 8.78
N MET A 381 4.90 -35.43 9.52
CA MET A 381 5.32 -35.41 10.93
C MET A 381 6.73 -34.84 11.11
N LEU A 382 7.66 -35.16 10.20
CA LEU A 382 9.04 -34.71 10.29
C LEU A 382 9.16 -33.22 9.92
N PHE A 383 8.43 -32.74 8.92
CA PHE A 383 8.35 -31.32 8.58
C PHE A 383 7.72 -30.49 9.71
N VAL A 384 6.56 -30.91 10.24
CA VAL A 384 5.88 -30.25 11.37
C VAL A 384 6.80 -30.22 12.59
N PHE A 385 7.51 -31.33 12.89
CA PHE A 385 8.46 -31.35 13.99
C PHE A 385 9.56 -30.29 13.81
N PHE A 386 10.18 -30.22 12.63
CA PHE A 386 11.26 -29.27 12.37
C PHE A 386 10.77 -27.81 12.41
N VAL A 387 9.62 -27.50 11.83
CA VAL A 387 9.05 -26.14 11.82
C VAL A 387 8.66 -25.68 13.22
N PHE A 388 7.83 -26.44 13.94
CA PHE A 388 7.30 -25.97 15.21
C PHE A 388 8.34 -26.06 16.35
N PHE A 389 9.11 -27.15 16.45
CA PHE A 389 10.02 -27.31 17.59
C PHE A 389 11.41 -26.70 17.39
N VAL A 390 11.94 -26.67 16.16
CA VAL A 390 13.25 -26.07 15.89
C VAL A 390 13.08 -24.61 15.47
N LEU A 391 12.35 -24.36 14.38
CA LEU A 391 12.39 -23.07 13.71
C LEU A 391 11.66 -21.96 14.48
N ILE A 392 10.41 -22.18 14.91
CA ILE A 392 9.65 -21.17 15.67
C ILE A 392 10.33 -20.85 17.01
N ASN A 393 10.78 -21.88 17.73
CA ASN A 393 11.44 -21.68 19.03
C ASN A 393 12.79 -20.95 18.89
N MET A 394 13.59 -21.25 17.87
CA MET A 394 14.85 -20.55 17.60
C MET A 394 14.62 -19.10 17.18
N PHE A 395 13.61 -18.83 16.33
CA PHE A 395 13.22 -17.48 15.94
C PHE A 395 12.79 -16.63 17.13
N LEU A 396 11.93 -17.19 18.00
CA LEU A 396 11.48 -16.54 19.23
C LEU A 396 12.65 -16.31 20.20
N ALA A 397 13.62 -17.23 20.30
CA ALA A 397 14.80 -17.06 21.16
C ALA A 397 15.66 -15.86 20.72
N ILE A 398 15.98 -15.74 19.41
CA ILE A 398 16.78 -14.63 18.86
C ILE A 398 16.11 -13.27 19.14
N ILE A 399 14.79 -13.19 18.93
CA ILE A 399 14.02 -11.96 19.18
C ILE A 399 13.94 -11.66 20.67
N ASN A 400 13.71 -12.65 21.53
CA ASN A 400 13.58 -12.43 22.98
C ASN A 400 14.90 -12.00 23.63
N ASP A 401 16.03 -12.58 23.19
CA ASP A 401 17.37 -12.23 23.70
C ASP A 401 17.69 -10.77 23.38
N THR A 402 17.63 -10.38 22.10
CA THR A 402 17.84 -9.00 21.64
C THR A 402 16.80 -8.01 22.18
N TYR A 403 15.55 -8.43 22.38
CA TYR A 403 14.53 -7.62 23.07
C TYR A 403 14.90 -7.36 24.53
N SER A 404 15.39 -8.38 25.25
CA SER A 404 15.84 -8.25 26.63
C SER A 404 17.09 -7.35 26.74
N GLU A 405 18.01 -7.45 25.78
CA GLU A 405 19.23 -6.66 25.71
C GLU A 405 18.90 -5.17 25.54
N VAL A 406 18.11 -4.80 24.50
CA VAL A 406 17.70 -3.41 24.25
C VAL A 406 16.83 -2.87 25.38
N LYS A 407 15.96 -3.70 25.98
CA LYS A 407 15.22 -3.30 27.19
C LYS A 407 16.17 -2.95 28.34
N SER A 408 17.25 -3.70 28.51
CA SER A 408 18.28 -3.40 29.53
C SER A 408 19.06 -2.13 29.21
N ASP A 409 19.40 -1.88 27.93
CA ASP A 409 20.13 -0.69 27.50
C ASP A 409 19.29 0.58 27.65
N MET A 410 18.00 0.52 27.29
CA MET A 410 17.06 1.63 27.50
C MET A 410 16.75 1.86 28.99
N ALA A 411 16.80 0.81 29.82
CA ALA A 411 16.71 0.95 31.28
C ALA A 411 17.98 1.54 31.92
N LYS A 412 19.15 1.46 31.27
CA LYS A 412 20.37 2.19 31.67
C LYS A 412 20.33 3.67 31.23
N GLN A 413 19.54 4.00 30.21
CA GLN A 413 19.38 5.38 29.68
C GLN A 413 18.30 6.22 30.38
N THR A 414 17.74 5.79 31.53
CA THR A 414 16.62 6.50 32.17
C THR A 414 16.96 7.87 32.75
N ASP A 415 18.25 8.22 32.92
CA ASP A 415 18.70 9.47 33.55
C ASP A 415 19.02 10.61 32.55
N VAL A 416 18.49 10.54 31.32
CA VAL A 416 18.61 11.61 30.31
C VAL A 416 17.23 12.10 29.89
N PHE A 417 16.42 12.53 30.87
CA PHE A 417 15.09 13.08 30.62
C PHE A 417 15.12 14.57 30.26
N ILE A 418 16.01 14.95 29.34
CA ILE A 418 16.24 16.33 28.85
C ILE A 418 14.92 17.06 28.57
N MET A 419 13.95 16.40 27.91
CA MET A 419 12.65 17.00 27.61
C MET A 419 11.80 17.28 28.86
N ALA A 420 11.83 16.41 29.87
CA ALA A 420 11.08 16.62 31.11
C ALA A 420 11.78 17.64 32.00
N ASP A 421 13.11 17.71 32.02
CA ASP A 421 13.82 18.78 32.74
C ASP A 421 13.65 20.14 32.06
N TYR A 422 13.64 20.21 30.72
CA TYR A 422 13.28 21.46 30.02
C TYR A 422 11.81 21.85 30.24
N ILE A 423 10.87 20.90 30.23
CA ILE A 423 9.45 21.19 30.52
C ILE A 423 9.29 21.58 31.99
N LYS A 424 9.98 20.92 32.93
CA LYS A 424 9.93 21.22 34.38
C LYS A 424 10.63 22.53 34.72
N GLN A 425 11.74 22.87 34.06
CA GLN A 425 12.35 24.21 34.15
C GLN A 425 11.46 25.27 33.51
N GLY A 426 10.83 24.98 32.37
CA GLY A 426 9.88 25.89 31.72
C GLY A 426 8.67 26.15 32.61
N TYR A 427 8.10 25.10 33.21
CA TYR A 427 6.95 25.17 34.11
C TYR A 427 7.33 25.80 35.46
N ALA A 428 8.53 25.55 35.99
CA ALA A 428 9.03 26.23 37.19
C ALA A 428 9.25 27.72 36.92
N LYS A 429 9.97 28.10 35.85
CA LYS A 429 10.15 29.51 35.46
C LYS A 429 8.82 30.20 35.17
N PHE A 430 7.86 29.51 34.55
CA PHE A 430 6.52 30.06 34.31
C PHE A 430 5.73 30.23 35.61
N ARG A 431 5.70 29.20 36.47
CA ARG A 431 5.03 29.23 37.78
C ARG A 431 5.62 30.29 38.69
N ASP A 432 6.95 30.39 38.76
CA ASP A 432 7.63 31.35 39.62
C ASP A 432 7.43 32.78 39.08
N LYS A 433 7.44 32.99 37.74
CA LYS A 433 7.12 34.29 37.14
C LYS A 433 5.64 34.69 37.26
N PHE A 434 4.70 33.72 37.26
CA PHE A 434 3.29 33.98 37.51
C PHE A 434 2.97 34.16 39.01
N GLY A 435 3.60 33.38 39.87
CA GLY A 435 3.50 33.50 41.33
C GLY A 435 4.04 34.84 41.81
N PHE A 436 5.25 35.22 41.38
CA PHE A 436 5.85 36.51 41.71
C PHE A 436 5.06 37.71 41.14
N ARG A 437 4.41 37.54 39.97
CA ARG A 437 3.44 38.53 39.48
C ARG A 437 2.21 38.60 40.39
N ARG A 438 1.65 37.46 40.79
CA ARG A 438 0.45 37.41 41.65
C ARG A 438 0.72 38.01 43.03
N GLU A 439 1.85 37.69 43.65
CA GLU A 439 2.30 38.25 44.94
C GLU A 439 2.46 39.78 44.85
N LYS A 440 3.06 40.29 43.76
CA LYS A 440 3.13 41.72 43.47
C LYS A 440 1.75 42.37 43.27
N LEU A 441 0.86 41.73 42.51
CA LEU A 441 -0.50 42.23 42.24
C LEU A 441 -1.35 42.30 43.53
N GLU A 442 -1.29 41.27 44.37
CA GLU A 442 -1.96 41.22 45.68
C GLU A 442 -1.39 42.29 46.65
N GLY A 443 -0.07 42.55 46.60
CA GLY A 443 0.55 43.66 47.36
C GLY A 443 0.10 45.05 46.90
N TYR A 444 -0.01 45.30 45.59
CA TYR A 444 -0.57 46.55 45.07
C TYR A 444 -2.06 46.72 45.45
N GLU A 445 -2.86 45.66 45.38
CA GLU A 445 -4.28 45.69 45.80
C GLU A 445 -4.42 46.01 47.30
N GLN A 446 -3.57 45.43 48.16
CA GLN A 446 -3.58 45.69 49.60
C GLN A 446 -3.22 47.15 49.97
N ILE A 447 -2.32 47.79 49.21
CA ILE A 447 -1.96 49.21 49.41
C ILE A 447 -3.08 50.13 48.93
N LEU A 448 -3.65 49.86 47.75
CA LEU A 448 -4.76 50.64 47.17
C LEU A 448 -6.08 50.51 47.96
N ALA A 449 -6.29 49.39 48.66
CA ALA A 449 -7.46 49.16 49.52
C ALA A 449 -7.27 49.58 51.00
N GLY A 450 -6.07 50.04 51.39
CA GLY A 450 -5.71 50.44 52.75
C GLY A 450 -5.93 51.93 53.07
N ASP A 451 -5.18 52.45 54.05
CA ASP A 451 -5.23 53.85 54.58
C ASP A 451 -4.90 54.97 53.55
N LEU A 452 -4.66 54.60 52.29
CA LEU A 452 -4.21 55.45 51.19
C LEU A 452 -5.24 55.62 50.06
N ALA A 453 -6.39 54.95 50.12
CA ALA A 453 -7.46 55.11 49.14
C ALA A 453 -7.89 56.59 48.98
N ASP A 454 -8.14 57.01 47.73
CA ASP A 454 -8.63 58.33 47.32
C ASP A 454 -7.73 59.54 47.66
N LYS A 455 -6.44 59.35 47.97
CA LYS A 455 -5.45 60.45 48.14
C LYS A 455 -4.58 60.63 46.89
N LYS A 456 -4.35 61.88 46.50
CA LYS A 456 -3.29 62.24 45.53
C LYS A 456 -1.92 62.02 46.20
N MET A 457 -1.04 61.28 45.54
CA MET A 457 0.31 60.96 46.04
C MET A 457 1.39 61.43 45.08
N THR A 458 2.51 61.93 45.62
CA THR A 458 3.71 62.20 44.80
C THR A 458 4.56 60.93 44.64
N VAL A 459 5.29 60.82 43.51
CA VAL A 459 6.20 59.69 43.22
C VAL A 459 7.08 59.30 44.41
N SER A 460 7.63 60.28 45.14
CA SER A 460 8.50 60.06 46.30
C SER A 460 7.82 59.33 47.45
N GLU A 461 6.57 59.67 47.77
CA GLU A 461 5.82 59.05 48.87
C GLU A 461 5.37 57.63 48.50
N TRP A 462 4.98 57.42 47.24
CA TRP A 462 4.57 56.10 46.74
C TRP A 462 5.75 55.12 46.65
N LYS A 463 6.91 55.63 46.21
CA LYS A 463 8.16 54.86 46.15
C LYS A 463 8.65 54.43 47.53
N GLU A 464 8.57 55.30 48.54
CA GLU A 464 8.96 54.95 49.91
C GLU A 464 8.07 53.85 50.52
N GLU A 465 6.76 53.89 50.26
CA GLU A 465 5.82 52.91 50.83
C GLU A 465 5.87 51.55 50.12
N LEU A 466 6.07 51.53 48.79
CA LEU A 466 6.30 50.31 48.02
C LEU A 466 7.66 49.65 48.35
N GLN A 467 8.68 50.44 48.69
CA GLN A 467 9.95 49.91 49.20
C GLN A 467 9.78 49.21 50.55
N LYS A 468 8.97 49.76 51.47
CA LYS A 468 8.69 49.13 52.78
C LYS A 468 8.01 47.75 52.63
N THR A 469 7.22 47.55 51.58
CA THR A 469 6.57 46.27 51.26
C THR A 469 7.42 45.33 50.41
N GLY A 470 8.64 45.73 50.04
CA GLY A 470 9.65 44.86 49.41
C GLY A 470 9.65 44.84 47.87
N PHE A 471 9.07 45.85 47.22
CA PHE A 471 9.16 46.02 45.77
C PHE A 471 10.51 46.64 45.36
N ASP A 472 11.05 46.22 44.21
CA ASP A 472 12.29 46.77 43.65
C ASP A 472 12.05 48.13 42.97
N GLU A 473 13.04 49.04 42.99
CA GLU A 473 12.89 50.38 42.42
C GLU A 473 12.54 50.37 40.93
N GLY A 474 13.08 49.41 40.16
CA GLY A 474 12.84 49.34 38.72
C GLY A 474 11.40 48.99 38.36
N ASP A 475 10.76 48.11 39.13
CA ASP A 475 9.35 47.73 38.93
C ASP A 475 8.40 48.89 39.24
N ILE A 476 8.73 49.73 40.23
CA ILE A 476 7.92 50.88 40.64
C ILE A 476 7.95 51.94 39.52
N ASP A 477 9.13 52.28 39.00
CA ASP A 477 9.27 53.29 37.94
C ASP A 477 8.69 52.79 36.58
N GLU A 478 8.77 51.49 36.26
CA GLU A 478 8.11 50.89 35.08
C GLU A 478 6.57 50.89 35.22
N THR A 479 6.06 50.59 36.42
CA THR A 479 4.61 50.65 36.68
C THR A 479 4.12 52.09 36.60
N PHE A 480 4.85 53.04 37.19
CA PHE A 480 4.51 54.45 37.17
C PHE A 480 4.45 54.99 35.73
N THR A 481 5.49 54.77 34.92
CA THR A 481 5.53 55.21 33.51
C THR A 481 4.52 54.54 32.57
N LYS A 482 3.88 53.44 33.00
CA LYS A 482 2.79 52.78 32.26
C LYS A 482 1.39 53.33 32.59
N PHE A 483 1.22 53.92 33.77
CA PHE A 483 -0.09 54.32 34.30
C PHE A 483 -0.25 55.82 34.59
N ASP A 484 0.84 56.58 34.65
CA ASP A 484 0.88 58.04 34.55
C ASP A 484 0.57 58.43 33.08
N VAL A 485 -0.66 58.89 32.82
CA VAL A 485 -1.18 59.16 31.47
C VAL A 485 -0.97 60.62 31.08
N ASP A 486 -0.93 61.55 32.03
CA ASP A 486 -0.73 62.98 31.78
C ASP A 486 0.72 63.47 31.97
N GLY A 487 1.57 62.66 32.60
CA GLY A 487 3.00 62.89 32.77
C GLY A 487 3.35 63.81 33.95
N ASP A 488 2.40 64.11 34.84
CA ASP A 488 2.57 65.12 35.90
C ASP A 488 3.38 64.61 37.12
N ARG A 489 3.66 63.30 37.19
CA ARG A 489 4.33 62.61 38.30
C ARG A 489 3.55 62.60 39.62
N ILE A 490 2.22 62.58 39.55
CA ILE A 490 1.29 62.49 40.68
C ILE A 490 0.21 61.46 40.32
N LEU A 491 0.21 60.31 40.99
CA LEU A 491 -0.79 59.28 40.68
C LEU A 491 -2.19 59.74 41.13
N ASP A 492 -3.06 60.00 40.16
CA ASP A 492 -4.39 60.57 40.36
C ASP A 492 -5.45 59.51 40.72
N VAL A 493 -6.63 59.92 41.17
CA VAL A 493 -7.70 58.99 41.63
C VAL A 493 -8.32 58.20 40.47
N ALA A 494 -8.31 58.75 39.25
CA ALA A 494 -8.74 58.02 38.05
C ALA A 494 -7.68 57.01 37.58
N GLU A 495 -6.38 57.34 37.69
CA GLU A 495 -5.26 56.43 37.39
C GLU A 495 -5.15 55.30 38.39
N GLN A 496 -5.25 55.58 39.69
CA GLN A 496 -5.36 54.58 40.76
C GLN A 496 -6.49 53.58 40.47
N LYS A 497 -7.64 54.09 40.01
CA LYS A 497 -8.81 53.28 39.64
C LYS A 497 -8.60 52.49 38.33
N HIS A 498 -7.86 53.04 37.36
CA HIS A 498 -7.49 52.35 36.14
C HIS A 498 -6.54 51.17 36.43
N ILE A 499 -5.55 51.38 37.32
CA ILE A 499 -4.71 50.30 37.85
C ILE A 499 -5.60 49.23 38.48
N LEU A 500 -6.49 49.59 39.40
CA LEU A 500 -7.37 48.64 40.10
C LEU A 500 -8.27 47.83 39.13
N GLN A 501 -8.72 48.43 38.02
CA GLN A 501 -9.44 47.73 36.96
C GLN A 501 -8.55 46.79 36.12
N GLU A 502 -7.28 47.15 35.87
CA GLU A 502 -6.33 46.27 35.18
C GLU A 502 -5.87 45.11 36.09
N LEU A 503 -5.73 45.34 37.40
CA LEU A 503 -5.52 44.30 38.43
C LEU A 503 -6.66 43.26 38.40
N GLN A 504 -7.92 43.71 38.47
CA GLN A 504 -9.11 42.84 38.42
C GLN A 504 -9.27 42.08 37.10
N ARG A 505 -8.59 42.49 36.03
CA ARG A 505 -8.62 41.83 34.71
C ARG A 505 -7.56 40.74 34.56
N LEU A 506 -6.63 40.64 35.53
CA LEU A 506 -5.50 39.70 35.53
C LEU A 506 -5.62 38.58 36.59
N GLN A 507 -6.64 38.65 37.45
CA GLN A 507 -7.10 37.56 38.33
C GLN A 507 -7.97 36.55 37.57
#